data_AF-A0A3N5GKN9-F1
#
_entry.id   AF-A0A3N5GKN9-F1
#
_cell.length_a   1.000
_cell.length_b   1.000
_cell.length_c   1.000
_cell.angle_alpha   90.00
_cell.angle_beta   90.00
_cell.angle_gamma   90.00
#
_symmetry.space_group_name_H-M   'P 1'
#
loop_
_entity.id
_entity.type
_entity.pdbx_description
1 polymer ?
#
loop_
_entity_poly.entity_id
_entity_poly.type
_entity_poly.pdbx_seq_one_letter_code
_entity_poly.pdbx_strand_id
1 'polypeptide(L)'
;MQAKPRAGDEPGAPAAAITASPPVAVAPPSSPAVDTKGDDRASYLLQAGAYRSSSDAEGMKAKLALIGFEARVLTAEVNGQTMYRVRVGPYAQLDTMNRARARLAENGIEASVVRQR
;
A
#
# COMPACT_ATOMS: atom_id res chain seq x y z
N MET A 1 31.08 -28.45 -54.87
CA MET A 1 30.54 -27.81 -56.08
C MET A 1 29.26 -28.53 -56.50
N GLN A 2 28.11 -27.87 -56.42
CA GLN A 2 26.89 -28.21 -57.19
C GLN A 2 26.01 -26.96 -57.31
N ALA A 3 25.31 -26.86 -58.44
CA ALA A 3 24.95 -25.65 -59.15
C ALA A 3 23.59 -25.02 -58.77
N LYS A 4 23.50 -23.69 -58.94
CA LYS A 4 22.28 -22.87 -59.19
C LYS A 4 21.63 -23.31 -60.55
N PRO A 5 20.48 -22.79 -61.08
CA PRO A 5 19.64 -21.64 -60.66
C PRO A 5 18.09 -21.75 -60.94
N ARG A 6 17.33 -20.75 -60.49
CA ARG A 6 16.12 -20.09 -61.07
C ARG A 6 15.22 -19.62 -59.91
N ALA A 7 14.51 -18.52 -59.93
CA ALA A 7 14.41 -17.33 -60.77
C ALA A 7 13.40 -16.43 -60.02
N GLY A 8 13.54 -15.10 -60.10
CA GLY A 8 12.54 -14.19 -59.53
C GLY A 8 13.10 -12.80 -59.34
N ASP A 9 13.14 -12.07 -60.45
CA ASP A 9 13.67 -10.73 -60.61
C ASP A 9 12.54 -9.70 -60.44
N GLU A 10 12.78 -8.71 -59.55
CA GLU A 10 12.28 -7.32 -59.58
C GLU A 10 10.75 -7.04 -59.47
N PRO A 11 10.27 -5.77 -59.31
CA PRO A 11 10.86 -4.52 -58.81
C PRO A 11 9.91 -3.76 -57.82
N GLY A 12 10.40 -2.63 -57.27
CA GLY A 12 9.58 -1.40 -57.16
C GLY A 12 8.80 -1.14 -55.87
N ALA A 13 9.33 -0.26 -55.03
CA ALA A 13 8.49 0.67 -54.25
C ALA A 13 7.88 1.69 -55.21
N PRO A 14 6.62 2.13 -54.99
CA PRO A 14 6.45 3.37 -54.23
C PRO A 14 5.26 3.42 -53.27
N ALA A 15 5.30 4.47 -52.45
CA ALA A 15 4.55 4.79 -51.26
C ALA A 15 3.01 4.95 -51.37
N ALA A 16 2.42 4.91 -50.16
CA ALA A 16 1.28 5.70 -49.66
C ALA A 16 -0.11 5.03 -49.61
N ALA A 17 -0.44 4.48 -48.43
CA ALA A 17 -1.70 4.77 -47.76
C ALA A 17 -1.52 4.63 -46.23
N ILE A 18 -1.66 5.76 -45.55
CA ILE A 18 -1.61 5.98 -44.10
C ILE A 18 -2.82 5.35 -43.36
N THR A 19 -2.68 5.24 -42.03
CA THR A 19 -3.68 4.94 -40.98
C THR A 19 -3.80 3.49 -40.49
N ALA A 20 -3.00 3.16 -39.47
CA ALA A 20 -3.39 2.24 -38.40
C ALA A 20 -2.84 2.77 -37.07
N SER A 21 -3.68 3.52 -36.35
CA SER A 21 -3.45 3.86 -34.96
C SER A 21 -3.35 2.57 -34.11
N PRO A 22 -2.44 2.52 -33.12
CA PRO A 22 -2.21 1.32 -32.34
C PRO A 22 -3.26 1.15 -31.24
N PRO A 23 -3.87 -0.03 -31.03
CA PRO A 23 -4.26 -0.42 -29.70
C PRO A 23 -3.02 -1.02 -29.05
N VAL A 24 -2.29 -0.17 -28.33
CA VAL A 24 -1.32 -0.58 -27.33
C VAL A 24 -2.05 -1.57 -26.41
N ALA A 25 -1.54 -2.79 -26.29
CA ALA A 25 -2.03 -3.75 -25.33
C ALA A 25 -1.75 -3.20 -23.91
N VAL A 26 -2.82 -2.77 -23.24
CA VAL A 26 -2.80 -2.25 -21.88
C VAL A 26 -3.08 -3.39 -20.90
N ALA A 27 -2.25 -3.49 -19.86
CA ALA A 27 -2.49 -4.11 -18.54
C ALA A 27 -2.38 -5.66 -18.42
N PRO A 28 -1.94 -6.20 -17.27
CA PRO A 28 -2.08 -5.63 -15.93
C PRO A 28 -0.85 -4.86 -15.41
N PRO A 29 -1.06 -3.73 -14.71
CA PRO A 29 -0.05 -3.17 -13.83
C PRO A 29 0.15 -4.16 -12.68
N SER A 30 1.35 -4.73 -12.58
CA SER A 30 1.81 -5.30 -11.32
C SER A 30 1.69 -4.21 -10.27
N SER A 31 0.87 -4.51 -9.26
CA SER A 31 0.47 -3.71 -8.11
C SER A 31 1.43 -2.57 -7.76
N PRO A 32 0.93 -1.34 -7.50
CA PRO A 32 1.71 -0.46 -6.66
C PRO A 32 1.84 -1.18 -5.33
N ALA A 33 3.04 -1.70 -5.04
CA ALA A 33 3.47 -1.82 -3.66
C ALA A 33 3.23 -0.43 -3.07
N VAL A 34 2.24 -0.37 -2.18
CA VAL A 34 1.95 0.80 -1.37
C VAL A 34 3.07 0.93 -0.35
N ASP A 35 4.27 1.22 -0.85
CA ASP A 35 5.29 1.90 -0.11
C ASP A 35 4.68 3.25 0.23
N THR A 36 4.08 3.30 1.42
CA THR A 36 3.63 4.52 2.07
C THR A 36 4.88 5.36 2.21
N LYS A 37 5.14 6.15 1.17
CA LYS A 37 6.08 7.26 1.16
C LYS A 37 5.71 8.10 2.35
N GLY A 38 6.46 7.89 3.44
CA GLY A 38 6.39 8.68 4.64
C GLY A 38 6.66 10.10 4.19
N ASP A 39 5.59 10.88 4.15
CA ASP A 39 5.67 12.32 4.05
C ASP A 39 6.64 12.78 5.13
N ASP A 40 7.64 13.56 4.72
CA ASP A 40 8.72 14.14 5.53
C ASP A 40 8.18 15.22 6.50
N ARG A 41 6.96 15.01 7.00
CA ARG A 41 6.38 15.68 8.15
C ARG A 41 6.27 14.63 9.21
N ALA A 42 7.00 14.80 10.32
CA ALA A 42 6.96 13.94 11.49
C ALA A 42 5.53 13.48 11.78
N SER A 43 5.18 12.31 11.25
CA SER A 43 3.83 11.77 11.30
C SER A 43 3.81 10.90 12.53
N TYR A 44 3.20 11.43 13.58
CA TYR A 44 3.03 10.73 14.84
C TYR A 44 2.03 9.60 14.64
N LEU A 45 2.41 8.38 14.98
CA LEU A 45 1.54 7.23 14.91
C LEU A 45 1.17 6.82 16.34
N LEU A 46 -0.05 6.33 16.53
CA LEU A 46 -0.45 5.70 17.78
C LEU A 46 -0.55 4.20 17.56
N GLN A 47 0.21 3.41 18.32
CA GLN A 47 0.02 1.97 18.37
C GLN A 47 -1.00 1.65 19.47
N ALA A 48 -2.24 1.36 19.07
CA ALA A 48 -3.35 1.00 19.97
C ALA A 48 -3.22 -0.38 20.62
N GLY A 49 -2.19 -1.16 20.27
CA GLY A 49 -1.91 -2.45 20.90
C GLY A 49 -1.27 -3.45 19.94
N ALA A 50 -0.85 -4.58 20.50
CA ALA A 50 -0.42 -5.75 19.75
C ALA A 50 -1.13 -6.98 20.31
N TYR A 51 -1.95 -7.62 19.50
CA TYR A 51 -2.81 -8.74 19.88
C TYR A 51 -2.29 -10.03 19.25
N ARG A 52 -2.55 -11.17 19.90
CA ARG A 52 -2.17 -12.49 19.34
C ARG A 52 -3.24 -13.06 18.40
N SER A 53 -4.44 -12.45 18.36
CA SER A 53 -5.55 -12.85 17.50
C SER A 53 -5.96 -11.71 16.57
N SER A 54 -6.28 -12.06 15.33
CA SER A 54 -6.84 -11.13 14.34
C SER A 54 -8.19 -10.60 14.82
N SER A 55 -9.05 -11.47 15.33
CA SER A 55 -10.41 -11.10 15.77
C SER A 55 -10.40 -10.03 16.86
N ASP A 56 -9.47 -10.11 17.81
CA ASP A 56 -9.31 -9.11 18.88
C ASP A 56 -8.77 -7.78 18.33
N ALA A 57 -7.79 -7.84 17.43
CA ALA A 57 -7.26 -6.65 16.74
C ALA A 57 -8.30 -5.97 15.84
N GLU A 58 -9.15 -6.75 15.16
CA GLU A 58 -10.24 -6.25 14.32
C GLU A 58 -11.35 -5.64 15.17
N GLY A 59 -11.70 -6.24 16.31
CA GLY A 59 -12.62 -5.64 17.29
C GLY A 59 -12.10 -4.30 17.79
N MET A 60 -10.80 -4.19 18.04
CA MET A 60 -10.19 -2.92 18.44
C MET A 60 -10.20 -1.88 17.30
N LYS A 61 -9.86 -2.29 16.07
CA LYS A 61 -9.99 -1.43 14.88
C LYS A 61 -11.43 -0.93 14.71
N ALA A 62 -12.42 -1.80 14.88
CA ALA A 62 -13.82 -1.44 14.76
C ALA A 62 -14.22 -0.43 15.83
N LYS A 63 -13.82 -0.65 17.09
CA LYS A 63 -14.06 0.30 18.19
C LYS A 63 -13.46 1.67 17.89
N LEU A 64 -12.27 1.68 17.28
CA LEU A 64 -11.59 2.90 16.85
C LEU A 64 -12.29 3.62 15.71
N ALA A 65 -12.75 2.87 14.72
CA ALA A 65 -13.53 3.41 13.61
C ALA A 65 -14.86 4.01 14.09
N LEU A 66 -15.50 3.41 15.10
CA LEU A 66 -16.76 3.90 15.68
C LEU A 66 -16.62 5.29 16.34
N ILE A 67 -15.47 5.57 16.95
CA ILE A 67 -15.15 6.89 17.53
C ILE A 67 -14.49 7.85 16.52
N GLY A 68 -14.46 7.47 15.25
CA GLY A 68 -13.98 8.31 14.14
C GLY A 68 -12.47 8.29 13.92
N PHE A 69 -11.73 7.35 14.51
CA PHE A 69 -10.30 7.22 14.27
C PHE A 69 -10.00 6.16 13.20
N GLU A 70 -9.09 6.50 12.28
CA GLU A 70 -8.63 5.55 11.27
C GLU A 70 -7.60 4.60 11.87
N ALA A 71 -8.02 3.35 12.13
CA ALA A 71 -7.16 2.29 12.62
C ALA A 71 -6.87 1.24 11.54
N ARG A 72 -5.63 0.75 11.52
CA ARG A 72 -5.14 -0.31 10.64
C ARG A 72 -4.56 -1.44 11.47
N VAL A 73 -4.98 -2.65 11.15
CA VAL A 73 -4.39 -3.87 11.70
C VAL A 73 -3.26 -4.29 10.77
N LEU A 74 -2.08 -4.49 11.35
CA LEU A 74 -0.90 -4.98 10.66
C LEU A 74 -0.51 -6.31 11.30
N THR A 75 -0.42 -7.35 10.48
CA THR A 75 0.16 -8.61 10.91
C THR A 75 1.68 -8.46 10.87
N ALA A 76 2.33 -8.66 12.01
CA ALA A 76 3.76 -8.59 12.18
C ALA A 76 4.23 -9.85 12.91
N GLU A 77 5.20 -10.55 12.33
CA GLU A 77 5.87 -11.64 13.04
C GLU A 77 6.91 -11.04 14.00
N VAL A 78 6.66 -11.18 15.30
CA VAL A 78 7.54 -10.71 16.35
C VAL A 78 8.09 -11.92 17.06
N ASN A 79 9.41 -12.13 16.95
CA ASN A 79 10.11 -13.21 17.65
C ASN A 79 9.59 -14.62 17.28
N GLY A 80 9.21 -14.83 16.01
CA GLY A 80 8.64 -16.09 15.50
C GLY A 80 7.17 -16.32 15.87
N GLN A 81 6.48 -15.33 16.45
CA GLN A 81 5.05 -15.37 16.70
C GLN A 81 4.32 -14.32 15.87
N THR A 82 3.24 -14.73 15.20
CA THR A 82 2.34 -13.81 14.50
C THR A 82 1.60 -12.93 15.52
N MET A 83 1.83 -11.62 15.44
CA MET A 83 1.13 -10.60 16.23
C MET A 83 0.38 -9.64 15.31
N TYR A 84 -0.80 -9.22 15.74
CA TYR A 84 -1.66 -8.28 15.08
C TYR A 84 -1.54 -6.93 15.79
N ARG A 85 -0.81 -6.01 15.19
CA ARG A 85 -0.63 -4.66 15.71
C ARG A 85 -1.70 -3.74 15.19
N VAL A 86 -2.41 -3.08 16.08
CA VAL A 86 -3.36 -2.03 15.71
C VAL A 86 -2.65 -0.70 15.78
N ARG A 87 -2.55 -0.02 14.64
CA ARG A 87 -2.02 1.34 14.55
C ARG A 87 -3.14 2.28 14.15
N VAL A 88 -3.12 3.48 14.69
CA VAL A 88 -4.12 4.52 14.47
C VAL A 88 -3.40 5.72 13.90
N GLY A 89 -3.93 6.22 12.78
CA GLY A 89 -3.67 7.51 12.14
C GLY A 89 -2.21 7.97 12.05
N PRO A 90 -1.72 8.40 10.87
CA PRO A 90 -0.65 9.38 10.85
C PRO A 90 -1.21 10.73 11.33
N TYR A 91 -0.84 11.14 12.53
CA TYR A 91 -1.18 12.44 13.11
C TYR A 91 -0.06 13.43 12.79
N ALA A 92 -0.40 14.56 12.18
CA ALA A 92 0.57 15.62 11.87
C ALA A 92 1.02 16.42 13.11
N GLN A 93 0.28 16.33 14.22
CA GLN A 93 0.49 17.13 15.42
C GLN A 93 0.47 16.27 16.68
N LEU A 94 1.34 16.64 17.63
CA LEU A 94 1.41 16.00 18.94
C LEU A 94 0.11 16.20 19.77
N ASP A 95 -0.56 17.36 19.65
CA ASP A 95 -1.83 17.63 20.35
C ASP A 95 -2.94 16.67 19.89
N THR A 96 -3.16 16.53 18.58
CA THR A 96 -4.14 15.61 18.00
C THR A 96 -3.87 14.17 18.41
N MET A 97 -2.58 13.78 18.42
CA MET A 97 -2.14 12.48 18.90
C MET A 97 -2.46 12.31 20.40
N ASN A 98 -2.15 13.29 21.25
CA ASN A 98 -2.38 13.19 22.70
C ASN A 98 -3.88 13.14 23.02
N ARG A 99 -4.71 13.92 22.32
CA ARG A 99 -6.18 13.82 22.43
C ARG A 99 -6.70 12.47 21.97
N ALA A 100 -6.21 11.96 20.85
CA ALA A 100 -6.60 10.64 20.37
C ALA A 100 -6.22 9.57 21.41
N ARG A 101 -4.98 9.59 21.92
CA ARG A 101 -4.53 8.71 23.00
C ARG A 101 -5.42 8.79 24.23
N ALA A 102 -5.77 10.00 24.68
CA ALA A 102 -6.64 10.20 25.83
C ALA A 102 -8.03 9.59 25.57
N ARG A 103 -8.62 9.85 24.41
CA ARG A 103 -9.90 9.26 23.97
C ARG A 103 -9.87 7.75 23.91
N LEU A 104 -8.79 7.19 23.36
CA LEU A 104 -8.50 5.77 23.35
C LEU A 104 -8.46 5.21 24.78
N ALA A 105 -7.70 5.84 25.68
CA ALA A 105 -7.56 5.42 27.07
C ALA A 105 -8.88 5.53 27.87
N GLU A 106 -9.68 6.57 27.65
CA GLU A 106 -11.04 6.73 28.20
C GLU A 106 -11.97 5.56 27.79
N ASN A 107 -11.72 4.98 26.62
CA ASN A 107 -12.45 3.83 26.10
C ASN A 107 -11.81 2.48 26.51
N GLY A 108 -10.82 2.49 27.41
CA GLY A 108 -10.10 1.30 27.86
C GLY A 108 -9.13 0.73 26.82
N ILE A 109 -8.68 1.55 25.87
CA ILE A 109 -7.76 1.17 24.80
C ILE A 109 -6.37 1.74 25.10
N GLU A 110 -5.40 0.86 25.33
CA GLU A 110 -4.02 1.27 25.58
C GLU A 110 -3.29 1.61 24.27
N ALA A 111 -3.27 2.91 23.93
CA ALA A 111 -2.45 3.41 22.83
C ALA A 111 -1.08 3.90 23.31
N SER A 112 -0.03 3.33 22.71
CA SER A 112 1.36 3.75 22.85
C SER A 112 1.77 4.68 21.71
N VAL A 113 2.47 5.76 22.05
CA VAL A 113 2.91 6.77 21.08
C VAL A 113 4.15 6.29 20.34
N VAL A 114 4.08 6.27 19.01
CA VAL A 114 5.21 5.94 18.14
C VAL A 114 5.53 7.15 17.27
N ARG A 115 6.65 7.83 17.57
CA ARG A 115 7.18 8.88 16.70
C ARG A 115 8.04 8.21 15.63
N GLN A 116 7.59 8.21 14.38
CA GLN A 116 8.49 7.99 13.26
C GLN A 116 9.39 9.22 13.13
N ARG A 117 10.70 8.99 13.08
CA ARG A 117 11.77 9.98 13.01
C ARG A 117 12.75 9.53 11.94
#